data_AF-A0A673UIH1-F1
#
_entry.id   AF-A0A673UIH1-F1
#
_cell.length_a   1.000
_cell.length_b   1.000
_cell.length_c   1.000
_cell.angle_alpha   90.00
_cell.angle_beta   90.00
_cell.angle_gamma   90.00
#
_symmetry.space_group_name_H-M   'P 1'
#
loop_
_entity.id
_entity.type
_entity.pdbx_description
1 polymer ?
#
loop_
_entity_poly.entity_id
_entity_poly.type
_entity_poly.pdbx_seq_one_letter_code
_entity_poly.pdbx_strand_id
1 'polypeptide(L)'
;MDPFQYQLVVKNRKLSFRIFTNKLLRKAFSIKKLATNDDLNDELHVCYQFLQGRSLDILTENMMQNLKQVFELQLLKATNWAMAHLLAFCSSILFEITFTTIYGKGLADNTKKFITELREDYLKFDDKFPYLISDIPIELLGNVKSIRKKLIKHLTSEHLAKIRGWSEVVQMRQHILEKYYTPEDLEIGAHHLGFLWASVTNTIPTMFWAMYYLLQHPEAMAVLRDEIDHLLQSTGQEKGSGFTIHLTREQLDSLVYLESTILEVLRLCSFSSVFRFVQEDLTIRSETQDYCLRKGDLVAIFPPALHYDPEIFEAPEEFRFNRFVEDGKKKTTFFKNGKKLKCYLMPFGSGTSKCPGRFLAVIEIKQLLVVLLTYFDLEIIDDKPIEANSSRFLFGIQHPASDVLFRYRVKS
;
A
#
# COMPACT_ATOMS: atom_id res chain seq x y z
N MET A 1 4.73 23.70 -7.86
CA MET A 1 6.17 23.68 -8.14
C MET A 1 6.38 22.94 -9.44
N ASP A 2 7.28 23.42 -10.30
CA ASP A 2 7.63 22.74 -11.54
C ASP A 2 8.20 21.32 -11.25
N PRO A 3 7.69 20.24 -11.90
CA PRO A 3 8.25 18.89 -11.80
C PRO A 3 9.77 18.78 -11.97
N PHE A 4 10.39 19.62 -12.80
CA PHE A 4 11.83 19.64 -12.99
C PHE A 4 12.60 20.10 -11.74
N GLN A 5 11.91 20.81 -10.82
CA GLN A 5 12.46 21.35 -9.58
C GLN A 5 12.25 20.44 -8.37
N TYR A 6 11.47 19.35 -8.48
CA TYR A 6 11.17 18.45 -7.34
C TYR A 6 12.44 17.91 -6.66
N GLN A 7 13.50 17.65 -7.44
CA GLN A 7 14.78 17.15 -6.93
C GLN A 7 15.47 18.16 -6.00
N LEU A 8 15.26 19.46 -6.18
CA LEU A 8 15.80 20.52 -5.32
C LEU A 8 15.23 20.44 -3.90
N VAL A 9 14.00 19.96 -3.76
CA VAL A 9 13.36 19.75 -2.46
C VAL A 9 13.73 18.39 -1.88
N VAL A 10 13.57 17.32 -2.67
CA VAL A 10 13.67 15.94 -2.20
C VAL A 10 15.08 15.57 -1.74
N LYS A 11 16.12 16.13 -2.36
CA LYS A 11 17.54 15.84 -2.06
C LYS A 11 18.19 16.80 -1.06
N ASN A 12 17.48 17.86 -0.65
CA ASN A 12 18.07 18.89 0.20
C ASN A 12 18.11 18.45 1.67
N ARG A 13 19.30 18.36 2.25
CA ARG A 13 19.50 17.91 3.65
C ARG A 13 18.99 18.90 4.70
N LYS A 14 18.84 20.18 4.34
CA LYS A 14 18.27 21.22 5.21
C LYS A 14 16.73 21.20 5.25
N LEU A 15 16.12 20.30 4.48
CA LEU A 15 14.68 20.06 4.41
C LEU A 15 14.37 18.70 5.03
N SER A 16 13.74 18.69 6.21
CA SER A 16 13.52 17.46 6.97
C SER A 16 12.08 16.97 6.90
N PHE A 17 11.91 15.67 6.69
CA PHE A 17 10.62 15.00 6.86
C PHE A 17 10.35 14.60 8.33
N ARG A 18 11.38 14.61 9.17
CA ARG A 18 11.36 14.03 10.52
C ARG A 18 10.38 14.72 11.47
N ILE A 19 10.20 16.04 11.32
CA ILE A 19 9.23 16.80 12.14
C ILE A 19 7.81 16.28 11.90
N PHE A 20 7.46 16.04 10.64
CA PHE A 20 6.16 15.49 10.27
C PHE A 20 5.98 14.07 10.81
N THR A 21 6.95 13.18 10.58
CA THR A 21 6.87 11.78 11.02
C THR A 21 6.79 11.66 12.54
N ASN A 22 7.56 12.44 13.28
CA ASN A 22 7.51 12.44 14.75
C ASN A 22 6.13 12.88 15.28
N LYS A 23 5.53 13.93 14.69
CA LYS A 23 4.17 14.38 15.06
C LYS A 23 3.15 13.28 14.77
N LEU A 24 3.23 12.64 13.60
CA LEU A 24 2.35 11.55 13.19
C LEU A 24 2.46 10.34 14.12
N LEU A 25 3.67 9.84 14.37
CA LEU A 25 3.91 8.64 15.18
C LEU A 25 3.44 8.82 16.63
N ARG A 26 3.71 10.00 17.21
CA ARG A 26 3.24 10.33 18.57
C ARG A 26 1.72 10.42 18.64
N LYS A 27 1.08 11.08 17.68
CA LYS A 27 -0.36 11.34 17.73
C LYS A 27 -1.20 10.14 17.37
N ALA A 28 -0.90 9.48 16.25
CA ALA A 28 -1.67 8.35 15.77
C ALA A 28 -1.39 7.10 16.59
N PHE A 29 -0.12 6.77 16.83
CA PHE A 29 0.27 5.47 17.37
C PHE A 29 0.71 5.50 18.84
N SER A 30 0.96 6.67 19.43
CA SER A 30 1.50 6.82 20.80
C SER A 30 2.98 6.42 20.94
N ILE A 31 3.75 6.45 19.85
CA ILE A 31 5.19 6.21 19.86
C ILE A 31 5.90 7.52 20.24
N LYS A 32 6.66 7.54 21.34
CA LYS A 32 7.32 8.74 21.84
C LYS A 32 8.83 8.65 21.75
N LYS A 33 9.41 7.52 22.16
CA LYS A 33 10.87 7.38 22.30
C LYS A 33 11.61 7.51 20.97
N LEU A 34 10.99 7.12 19.85
CA LEU A 34 11.57 7.29 18.51
C LEU A 34 11.87 8.76 18.15
N ALA A 35 11.10 9.71 18.68
CA ALA A 35 11.28 11.12 18.36
C ALA A 35 12.58 11.71 18.94
N THR A 36 13.15 11.06 19.97
CA THR A 36 14.32 11.52 20.72
C THR A 36 15.49 10.55 20.67
N ASN A 37 15.37 9.44 19.94
CA ASN A 37 16.41 8.41 19.84
C ASN A 37 16.71 8.14 18.36
N ASP A 38 17.79 8.76 17.88
CA ASP A 38 18.24 8.69 16.48
C ASP A 38 18.74 7.28 16.14
N ASP A 39 19.45 6.62 17.06
CA ASP A 39 19.97 5.26 16.86
C ASP A 39 18.84 4.24 16.65
N LEU A 40 17.80 4.28 17.50
CA LEU A 40 16.61 3.45 17.33
C LEU A 40 15.93 3.72 15.98
N ASN A 41 15.83 4.99 15.58
CA ASN A 41 15.23 5.35 14.31
C ASN A 41 16.03 4.79 13.14
N ASP A 42 17.34 4.95 13.15
CA ASP A 42 18.22 4.52 12.07
C ASP A 42 18.27 2.98 11.98
N GLU A 43 18.35 2.29 13.12
CA GLU A 43 18.26 0.82 13.19
C GLU A 43 16.92 0.30 12.63
N LEU A 44 15.79 0.93 12.98
CA LEU A 44 14.49 0.56 12.42
C LEU A 44 14.39 0.82 10.91
N HIS A 45 15.07 1.85 10.39
CA HIS A 45 15.13 2.11 8.94
C HIS A 45 15.97 1.05 8.21
N VAL A 46 17.01 0.52 8.85
CA VAL A 46 17.80 -0.59 8.30
C VAL A 46 16.95 -1.85 8.11
N CYS A 47 15.97 -2.12 8.98
CA CYS A 47 15.05 -3.27 8.81
C CYS A 47 14.32 -3.29 7.46
N TYR A 48 14.13 -2.13 6.82
CA TYR A 48 13.44 -2.07 5.53
C TYR A 48 14.24 -2.68 4.36
N GLN A 49 15.50 -3.05 4.57
CA GLN A 49 16.23 -3.88 3.61
C GLN A 49 15.60 -5.27 3.43
N PHE A 50 14.94 -5.80 4.46
CA PHE A 50 14.24 -7.09 4.43
C PHE A 50 12.89 -7.03 3.67
N LEU A 51 12.54 -5.87 3.09
CA LEU A 51 11.42 -5.71 2.16
C LEU A 51 11.89 -5.66 0.70
N GLN A 52 13.14 -6.06 0.44
CA GLN A 52 13.81 -6.01 -0.85
C GLN A 52 14.69 -7.26 -1.04
N GLY A 53 15.18 -7.47 -2.27
CA GLY A 53 16.10 -8.57 -2.58
C GLY A 53 15.55 -9.95 -2.21
N ARG A 54 16.42 -10.82 -1.68
CA ARG A 54 16.07 -12.20 -1.33
C ARG A 54 14.94 -12.31 -0.30
N SER A 55 14.90 -11.42 0.69
CA SER A 55 13.83 -11.41 1.69
C SER A 55 12.47 -11.11 1.06
N LEU A 56 12.44 -10.26 0.04
CA LEU A 56 11.23 -10.00 -0.74
C LEU A 56 10.81 -11.23 -1.56
N ASP A 57 11.76 -11.98 -2.12
CA ASP A 57 11.46 -13.23 -2.84
C ASP A 57 10.77 -14.25 -1.90
N ILE A 58 11.29 -14.41 -0.68
CA ILE A 58 10.66 -15.25 0.37
C ILE A 58 9.26 -14.74 0.72
N LEU A 59 9.08 -13.42 0.89
CA LEU A 59 7.75 -12.84 1.16
C LEU A 59 6.77 -13.09 0.01
N THR A 60 7.25 -13.04 -1.23
CA THR A 60 6.46 -13.29 -2.45
C THR A 60 5.94 -14.72 -2.47
N GLU A 61 6.80 -15.70 -2.17
CA GLU A 61 6.43 -17.12 -2.09
C GLU A 61 5.44 -17.38 -0.95
N ASN A 62 5.73 -16.87 0.26
CA ASN A 62 4.86 -17.02 1.43
C ASN A 62 3.48 -16.40 1.19
N MET A 63 3.42 -15.24 0.53
CA MET A 63 2.17 -14.57 0.19
C MET A 63 1.32 -15.40 -0.77
N MET A 64 1.94 -16.01 -1.79
CA MET A 64 1.23 -16.88 -2.73
C MET A 64 0.66 -18.12 -2.01
N GLN A 65 1.42 -18.71 -1.08
CA GLN A 65 0.93 -19.82 -0.24
C GLN A 65 -0.24 -19.39 0.66
N ASN A 66 -0.16 -18.19 1.26
CA ASN A 66 -1.24 -17.65 2.09
C ASN A 66 -2.51 -17.38 1.27
N LEU A 67 -2.37 -16.78 0.09
CA LEU A 67 -3.46 -16.57 -0.86
C LEU A 67 -4.13 -17.88 -1.24
N LYS A 68 -3.34 -18.92 -1.57
CA LYS A 68 -3.86 -20.25 -1.89
C LYS A 68 -4.76 -20.77 -0.76
N GLN A 69 -4.30 -20.71 0.49
CA GLN A 69 -5.09 -21.18 1.64
C GLN A 69 -6.37 -20.35 1.87
N VAL A 70 -6.33 -19.04 1.66
CA VAL A 70 -7.51 -18.17 1.78
C VAL A 70 -8.57 -18.55 0.74
N PHE A 71 -8.15 -18.84 -0.50
CA PHE A 71 -9.07 -19.15 -1.60
C PHE A 71 -9.41 -20.63 -1.73
N GLU A 72 -8.63 -21.58 -1.20
CA GLU A 72 -8.90 -23.03 -1.28
C GLU A 72 -10.34 -23.37 -0.87
N LEU A 73 -10.82 -22.83 0.26
CA LEU A 73 -12.19 -23.05 0.72
C LEU A 73 -13.26 -22.35 -0.14
N GLN A 74 -12.92 -21.24 -0.79
CA GLN A 74 -13.84 -20.53 -1.69
C GLN A 74 -13.96 -21.24 -3.04
N LEU A 75 -12.83 -21.72 -3.57
CA LEU A 75 -12.73 -22.50 -4.81
C LEU A 75 -13.55 -23.79 -4.72
N LEU A 76 -13.64 -24.40 -3.54
CA LEU A 76 -14.44 -25.61 -3.30
C LEU A 76 -15.96 -25.37 -3.16
N LYS A 77 -16.39 -24.12 -2.93
CA LYS A 77 -17.79 -23.81 -2.57
C LYS A 77 -18.55 -22.99 -3.61
N ALA A 78 -17.88 -22.18 -4.41
CA ALA A 78 -18.51 -21.09 -5.14
C ALA A 78 -18.71 -21.37 -6.64
N THR A 79 -19.46 -22.42 -7.00
CA THR A 79 -19.94 -22.58 -8.40
C THR A 79 -21.08 -21.62 -8.73
N ASN A 80 -21.84 -21.20 -7.71
CA ASN A 80 -22.89 -20.17 -7.83
C ASN A 80 -22.32 -18.77 -7.57
N TRP A 81 -22.97 -17.75 -8.14
CA TRP A 81 -22.68 -16.35 -7.86
C TRP A 81 -22.85 -16.03 -6.38
N ALA A 82 -21.77 -15.56 -5.75
CA ALA A 82 -21.78 -14.94 -4.44
C ALA A 82 -21.76 -13.42 -4.60
N MET A 83 -22.50 -12.71 -3.75
CA MET A 83 -22.48 -11.24 -3.71
C MET A 83 -21.65 -10.76 -2.52
N ALA A 84 -20.89 -9.70 -2.73
CA ALA A 84 -20.14 -9.02 -1.68
C ALA A 84 -20.00 -7.53 -2.00
N HIS A 85 -19.65 -6.75 -1.00
CA HIS A 85 -19.17 -5.40 -1.21
C HIS A 85 -17.67 -5.42 -1.50
N LEU A 86 -17.23 -4.70 -2.54
CA LEU A 86 -15.90 -4.83 -3.13
C LEU A 86 -14.78 -4.37 -2.18
N LEU A 87 -14.92 -3.23 -1.51
CA LEU A 87 -13.93 -2.74 -0.55
C LEU A 87 -13.87 -3.67 0.66
N ALA A 88 -15.01 -4.13 1.17
CA ALA A 88 -15.05 -5.11 2.24
C ALA A 88 -14.37 -6.43 1.85
N PHE A 89 -14.59 -6.91 0.62
CA PHE A 89 -13.94 -8.10 0.06
C PHE A 89 -12.42 -7.92 -0.03
N CYS A 90 -11.96 -6.83 -0.67
CA CYS A 90 -10.54 -6.51 -0.80
C CYS A 90 -9.88 -6.35 0.58
N SER A 91 -10.51 -5.61 1.50
CA SER A 91 -10.03 -5.42 2.87
C SER A 91 -9.93 -6.75 3.61
N SER A 92 -10.90 -7.65 3.44
CA SER A 92 -10.88 -8.93 4.12
C SER A 92 -9.68 -9.78 3.71
N ILE A 93 -9.47 -9.93 2.41
CA ILE A 93 -8.40 -10.78 1.88
C ILE A 93 -7.04 -10.15 2.13
N LEU A 94 -6.87 -8.87 1.75
CA LEU A 94 -5.57 -8.19 1.87
C LEU A 94 -5.11 -8.12 3.32
N PHE A 95 -5.99 -7.76 4.26
CA PHE A 95 -5.58 -7.69 5.66
C PHE A 95 -5.12 -9.06 6.18
N GLU A 96 -5.82 -10.15 5.81
CA GLU A 96 -5.45 -11.50 6.21
C GLU A 96 -4.13 -11.96 5.58
N ILE A 97 -3.94 -11.77 4.27
CA ILE A 97 -2.71 -12.19 3.60
C ILE A 97 -1.51 -11.31 4.00
N THR A 98 -1.67 -9.99 4.14
CA THR A 98 -0.59 -9.11 4.59
C THR A 98 -0.17 -9.50 6.00
N PHE A 99 -1.13 -9.67 6.92
CA PHE A 99 -0.84 -10.04 8.30
C PHE A 99 -0.13 -11.38 8.38
N THR A 100 -0.68 -12.42 7.73
CA THR A 100 -0.10 -13.76 7.77
C THR A 100 1.25 -13.86 7.04
N THR A 101 1.50 -13.03 6.03
CA THR A 101 2.79 -13.00 5.33
C THR A 101 3.88 -12.32 6.16
N ILE A 102 3.53 -11.23 6.86
CA ILE A 102 4.50 -10.43 7.60
C ILE A 102 4.70 -10.97 9.02
N TYR A 103 3.62 -11.28 9.72
CA TYR A 103 3.63 -11.74 11.12
C TYR A 103 3.50 -13.25 11.27
N GLY A 104 3.10 -13.99 10.24
CA GLY A 104 2.92 -15.44 10.34
C GLY A 104 1.55 -15.85 10.90
N LYS A 105 1.45 -17.09 11.39
CA LYS A 105 0.20 -17.73 11.84
C LYS A 105 0.32 -18.27 13.26
N GLY A 106 -0.79 -18.23 14.01
CA GLY A 106 -0.87 -18.83 15.34
C GLY A 106 -0.95 -20.35 15.28
N LEU A 107 -0.63 -21.01 16.40
CA LEU A 107 -0.63 -22.48 16.54
C LEU A 107 -2.03 -23.11 16.64
N ALA A 108 -3.11 -22.33 16.75
CA ALA A 108 -4.48 -22.81 16.94
C ALA A 108 -5.44 -22.30 15.85
N ASP A 109 -6.54 -23.02 15.63
CA ASP A 109 -7.63 -22.72 14.69
C ASP A 109 -8.32 -21.35 14.91
N ASN A 110 -7.94 -20.60 15.96
CA ASN A 110 -8.44 -19.26 16.24
C ASN A 110 -7.69 -18.13 15.50
N THR A 111 -6.67 -18.43 14.69
CA THR A 111 -5.90 -17.40 13.97
C THR A 111 -6.79 -16.55 13.06
N LYS A 112 -7.70 -17.17 12.31
CA LYS A 112 -8.62 -16.44 11.41
C LYS A 112 -9.57 -15.51 12.17
N LYS A 113 -10.10 -15.98 13.30
CA LYS A 113 -10.97 -15.19 14.17
C LYS A 113 -10.21 -13.97 14.73
N PHE A 114 -8.99 -14.19 15.24
CA PHE A 114 -8.14 -13.11 15.74
C PHE A 114 -7.85 -12.05 14.67
N ILE A 115 -7.45 -12.47 13.47
CA ILE A 115 -7.18 -11.54 12.36
C ILE A 115 -8.43 -10.77 11.96
N THR A 116 -9.60 -11.42 11.95
CA THR A 116 -10.87 -10.78 11.63
C THR A 116 -11.22 -9.71 12.67
N GLU A 117 -11.13 -10.03 13.96
CA GLU A 117 -11.37 -9.06 15.05
C GLU A 117 -10.37 -7.91 15.02
N LEU A 118 -9.09 -8.21 14.75
CA LEU A 118 -8.04 -7.21 14.59
C LEU A 118 -8.32 -6.28 13.41
N ARG A 119 -8.78 -6.82 12.27
CA ARG A 119 -9.17 -6.04 11.08
C ARG A 119 -10.35 -5.11 11.38
N GLU A 120 -11.38 -5.58 12.06
CA GLU A 120 -12.55 -4.75 12.39
C GLU A 120 -12.18 -3.55 13.27
N ASP A 121 -11.33 -3.77 14.28
CA ASP A 121 -10.80 -2.69 15.11
C ASP A 121 -9.85 -1.78 14.32
N TYR A 122 -9.03 -2.37 13.44
CA TYR A 122 -8.13 -1.63 12.55
C TYR A 122 -8.91 -0.67 11.64
N LEU A 123 -9.97 -1.11 10.98
CA LEU A 123 -10.76 -0.28 10.07
C LEU A 123 -11.41 0.89 10.81
N LYS A 124 -11.91 0.67 12.03
CA LYS A 124 -12.45 1.74 12.88
C LYS A 124 -11.38 2.73 13.32
N PHE A 125 -10.16 2.24 13.61
CA PHE A 125 -9.01 3.10 13.91
C PHE A 125 -8.58 3.91 12.69
N ASP A 126 -8.48 3.26 11.53
CA ASP A 126 -8.04 3.88 10.29
C ASP A 126 -9.03 4.94 9.82
N ASP A 127 -10.35 4.71 9.88
CA ASP A 127 -11.38 5.72 9.57
C ASP A 127 -11.15 7.06 10.30
N LYS A 128 -10.62 7.00 11.53
CA LYS A 128 -10.31 8.19 12.34
C LYS A 128 -8.90 8.74 12.15
N PHE A 129 -8.07 8.11 11.31
CA PHE A 129 -6.66 8.47 11.12
C PHE A 129 -6.43 9.93 10.72
N PRO A 130 -7.16 10.52 9.74
CA PRO A 130 -6.98 11.93 9.38
C PRO A 130 -7.17 12.87 10.58
N TYR A 131 -8.17 12.57 11.42
CA TYR A 131 -8.45 13.34 12.63
C TYR A 131 -7.41 13.08 13.72
N LEU A 132 -6.87 11.86 13.85
CA LEU A 132 -5.81 11.55 14.82
C LEU A 132 -4.52 12.34 14.56
N ILE A 133 -4.16 12.57 13.30
CA ILE A 133 -2.93 13.33 12.95
C ILE A 133 -3.16 14.84 12.94
N SER A 134 -4.42 15.28 12.91
CA SER A 134 -4.82 16.68 13.10
C SER A 134 -4.61 17.15 14.55
N ASP A 135 -4.87 18.42 14.84
CA ASP A 135 -4.79 18.98 16.20
C ASP A 135 -6.09 18.78 17.02
N ILE A 136 -7.00 17.91 16.57
CA ILE A 136 -8.19 17.51 17.33
C ILE A 136 -7.80 16.56 18.48
N PRO A 137 -8.20 16.85 19.74
CA PRO A 137 -7.99 15.94 20.87
C PRO A 137 -8.64 14.57 20.64
N ILE A 138 -7.92 13.49 20.92
CA ILE A 138 -8.41 12.12 20.71
C ILE A 138 -9.65 11.79 21.56
N GLU A 139 -9.82 12.48 22.69
CA GLU A 139 -11.00 12.39 23.55
C GLU A 139 -12.29 12.77 22.84
N LEU A 140 -12.22 13.60 21.78
CA LEU A 140 -13.36 14.03 20.98
C LEU A 140 -13.67 13.08 19.81
N LEU A 141 -12.84 12.06 19.58
CA LEU A 141 -12.93 11.16 18.42
C LEU A 141 -13.65 9.85 18.76
N GLY A 142 -14.65 9.91 19.65
CA GLY A 142 -15.45 8.77 20.06
C GLY A 142 -14.63 7.68 20.76
N ASN A 143 -14.82 6.42 20.36
CA ASN A 143 -14.17 5.27 20.99
C ASN A 143 -12.75 4.97 20.45
N VAL A 144 -12.22 5.77 19.51
CA VAL A 144 -10.93 5.49 18.86
C VAL A 144 -9.76 5.38 19.86
N LYS A 145 -9.79 6.13 20.97
CA LYS A 145 -8.79 6.02 22.04
C LYS A 145 -8.76 4.62 22.65
N SER A 146 -9.94 4.02 22.85
CA SER A 146 -10.08 2.66 23.39
C SER A 146 -9.65 1.63 22.35
N ILE A 147 -10.10 1.78 21.11
CA ILE A 147 -9.75 0.91 19.99
C ILE A 147 -8.24 0.87 19.78
N ARG A 148 -7.58 2.03 19.74
CA ARG A 148 -6.12 2.12 19.64
C ARG A 148 -5.43 1.37 20.78
N LYS A 149 -5.87 1.54 22.03
CA LYS A 149 -5.32 0.79 23.17
C LYS A 149 -5.49 -0.72 23.01
N LYS A 150 -6.66 -1.17 22.53
CA LYS A 150 -6.94 -2.59 22.26
C LYS A 150 -6.01 -3.14 21.18
N LEU A 151 -5.87 -2.44 20.05
CA LEU A 151 -4.96 -2.80 18.96
C LEU A 151 -3.51 -2.91 19.43
N ILE A 152 -3.03 -1.92 20.19
CA ILE A 152 -1.67 -1.92 20.75
C ILE A 152 -1.45 -3.14 21.65
N LYS A 153 -2.43 -3.46 22.52
CA LYS A 153 -2.33 -4.62 23.41
C LYS A 153 -2.26 -5.95 22.65
N HIS A 154 -3.00 -6.10 21.55
CA HIS A 154 -2.95 -7.30 20.72
C HIS A 154 -1.63 -7.49 19.97
N LEU A 155 -0.81 -6.44 19.88
CA LEU A 155 0.44 -6.43 19.12
C LEU A 155 1.68 -6.32 20.02
N THR A 156 1.55 -6.55 21.33
CA THR A 156 2.71 -6.61 22.25
C THR A 156 3.56 -7.85 22.02
N SER A 157 4.81 -7.85 22.52
CA SER A 157 5.72 -8.99 22.46
C SER A 157 5.09 -10.28 22.96
N GLU A 158 4.37 -10.22 24.09
CA GLU A 158 3.68 -11.39 24.68
C GLU A 158 2.63 -12.01 23.74
N HIS A 159 1.83 -11.17 23.06
CA HIS A 159 0.81 -11.66 22.14
C HIS A 159 1.43 -12.17 20.85
N LEU A 160 2.39 -11.42 20.29
CA LEU A 160 3.04 -11.80 19.05
C LEU A 160 3.90 -13.06 19.20
N ALA A 161 4.48 -13.34 20.37
CA ALA A 161 5.26 -14.55 20.63
C ALA A 161 4.47 -15.85 20.42
N LYS A 162 3.13 -15.79 20.43
CA LYS A 162 2.23 -16.93 20.14
C LYS A 162 2.11 -17.22 18.64
N ILE A 163 2.58 -16.31 17.79
CA ILE A 163 2.53 -16.39 16.34
C ILE A 163 3.89 -16.90 15.84
N ARG A 164 3.88 -17.90 14.95
CA ARG A 164 5.09 -18.47 14.33
C ARG A 164 5.18 -18.08 12.87
N GLY A 165 6.39 -18.13 12.32
CA GLY A 165 6.63 -17.81 10.91
C GLY A 165 6.70 -16.32 10.64
N TRP A 166 7.25 -15.55 11.57
CA TRP A 166 7.52 -14.12 11.36
C TRP A 166 8.44 -13.94 10.16
N SER A 167 8.14 -12.95 9.33
CA SER A 167 9.07 -12.50 8.29
C SER A 167 10.38 -11.98 8.89
N GLU A 168 11.46 -11.99 8.12
CA GLU A 168 12.76 -11.44 8.55
C GLU A 168 12.65 -9.97 8.99
N VAL A 169 11.81 -9.18 8.31
CA VAL A 169 11.55 -7.78 8.69
C VAL A 169 10.92 -7.69 10.08
N VAL A 170 9.96 -8.56 10.43
CA VAL A 170 9.35 -8.55 11.78
C VAL A 170 10.30 -9.09 12.83
N GLN A 171 11.05 -10.16 12.54
CA GLN A 171 12.06 -10.71 13.46
C GLN A 171 13.10 -9.65 13.83
N MET A 172 13.69 -9.00 12.83
CA MET A 172 14.69 -7.96 13.07
C MET A 172 14.07 -6.75 13.80
N ARG A 173 12.86 -6.34 13.41
CA ARG A 173 12.19 -5.21 14.05
C ARG A 173 11.86 -5.49 15.51
N GLN A 174 11.41 -6.70 15.84
CA GLN A 174 11.20 -7.11 17.23
C GLN A 174 12.50 -7.08 18.01
N HIS A 175 13.57 -7.67 17.48
CA HIS A 175 14.88 -7.70 18.13
C HIS A 175 15.41 -6.30 18.45
N ILE A 176 15.30 -5.37 17.50
CA ILE A 176 15.68 -3.97 17.71
C ILE A 176 14.79 -3.33 18.79
N LEU A 177 13.46 -3.54 18.76
CA LEU A 177 12.60 -2.96 19.79
C LEU A 177 12.95 -3.48 21.19
N GLU A 178 13.25 -4.77 21.36
CA GLU A 178 13.65 -5.36 22.64
C GLU A 178 15.01 -4.84 23.16
N LYS A 179 15.87 -4.31 22.28
CA LYS A 179 17.11 -3.62 22.69
C LYS A 179 16.81 -2.26 23.36
N TYR A 180 15.74 -1.58 22.96
CA TYR A 180 15.44 -0.21 23.37
C TYR A 180 14.25 -0.06 24.33
N TYR A 181 13.43 -1.10 24.49
CA TYR A 181 12.23 -1.12 25.32
C TYR A 181 12.21 -2.37 26.20
N THR A 182 11.56 -2.29 27.36
CA THR A 182 11.31 -3.52 28.14
C THR A 182 10.17 -4.31 27.50
N PRO A 183 10.08 -5.64 27.70
CA PRO A 183 9.01 -6.45 27.09
C PRO A 183 7.58 -5.99 27.45
N GLU A 184 7.41 -5.31 28.59
CA GLU A 184 6.13 -4.79 29.08
C GLU A 184 5.76 -3.43 28.46
N ASP A 185 6.69 -2.76 27.77
CA ASP A 185 6.45 -1.46 27.15
C ASP A 185 5.42 -1.58 26.01
N LEU A 186 4.27 -0.92 26.19
CA LEU A 186 3.23 -0.85 25.16
C LEU A 186 3.68 -0.16 23.88
N GLU A 187 4.79 0.59 23.89
CA GLU A 187 5.35 1.19 22.67
C GLU A 187 5.81 0.13 21.66
N ILE A 188 6.18 -1.09 22.09
CA ILE A 188 6.47 -2.19 21.15
C ILE A 188 5.21 -2.51 20.32
N GLY A 189 4.06 -2.67 20.99
CA GLY A 189 2.78 -2.87 20.30
C GLY A 189 2.34 -1.67 19.46
N ALA A 190 2.65 -0.44 19.89
CA ALA A 190 2.40 0.77 19.10
C ALA A 190 3.23 0.80 17.81
N HIS A 191 4.50 0.40 17.89
CA HIS A 191 5.37 0.25 16.76
C HIS A 191 4.84 -0.79 15.77
N HIS A 192 4.34 -1.93 16.24
CA HIS A 192 3.74 -2.95 15.37
C HIS A 192 2.40 -2.51 14.77
N LEU A 193 1.58 -1.75 15.52
CA LEU A 193 0.38 -1.13 14.96
C LEU A 193 0.73 -0.15 13.83
N GLY A 194 1.75 0.68 14.01
CA GLY A 194 2.25 1.58 12.97
C GLY A 194 2.74 0.85 11.73
N PHE A 195 3.47 -0.25 11.92
CA PHE A 195 3.97 -1.08 10.82
C PHE A 195 2.85 -1.79 10.05
N LEU A 196 1.89 -2.40 10.77
CA LEU A 196 0.71 -3.03 10.17
C LEU A 196 -0.18 -2.01 9.45
N TRP A 197 -0.36 -0.82 10.03
CA TRP A 197 -1.11 0.25 9.37
C TRP A 197 -0.43 0.66 8.06
N ALA A 198 0.89 0.84 8.07
CA ALA A 198 1.64 1.21 6.88
C ALA A 198 1.59 0.13 5.78
N SER A 199 1.47 -1.15 6.13
CA SER A 199 1.44 -2.25 5.17
C SER A 199 0.09 -2.42 4.46
N VAL A 200 -1.03 -2.01 5.07
CA VAL A 200 -2.37 -2.26 4.50
C VAL A 200 -3.15 -1.01 4.09
N THR A 201 -2.91 0.15 4.73
CA THR A 201 -3.74 1.36 4.57
C THR A 201 -3.85 1.87 3.13
N ASN A 202 -2.79 1.72 2.33
CA ASN A 202 -2.77 2.13 0.91
C ASN A 202 -3.03 0.96 -0.04
N THR A 203 -2.64 -0.26 0.34
CA THR A 203 -2.77 -1.46 -0.50
C THR A 203 -4.24 -1.83 -0.70
N ILE A 204 -5.05 -1.78 0.37
CA ILE A 204 -6.49 -2.08 0.32
C ILE A 204 -7.24 -1.18 -0.67
N PRO A 205 -7.21 0.17 -0.56
CA PRO A 205 -7.90 1.02 -1.53
C PRO A 205 -7.30 0.93 -2.94
N THR A 206 -5.99 0.68 -3.09
CA THR A 206 -5.41 0.45 -4.43
C THR A 206 -6.01 -0.78 -5.10
N MET A 207 -6.14 -1.89 -4.37
CA MET A 207 -6.75 -3.10 -4.88
C MET A 207 -8.23 -2.91 -5.20
N PHE A 208 -8.97 -2.18 -4.35
CA PHE A 208 -10.35 -1.79 -4.63
C PHE A 208 -10.45 -1.06 -5.97
N TRP A 209 -9.65 -0.01 -6.17
CA TRP A 209 -9.70 0.78 -7.40
C TRP A 209 -9.26 -0.01 -8.62
N ALA A 210 -8.26 -0.88 -8.49
CA ALA A 210 -7.84 -1.77 -9.57
C ALA A 210 -8.99 -2.70 -10.00
N MET A 211 -9.69 -3.33 -9.06
CA MET A 211 -10.87 -4.14 -9.37
C MET A 211 -12.00 -3.32 -9.97
N TYR A 212 -12.31 -2.17 -9.37
CA TYR A 212 -13.37 -1.29 -9.82
C TYR A 212 -13.18 -0.86 -11.28
N TYR A 213 -11.99 -0.33 -11.61
CA TYR A 213 -11.70 0.07 -12.98
C TYR A 213 -11.70 -1.12 -13.94
N LEU A 214 -11.12 -2.27 -13.58
CA LEU A 214 -11.13 -3.45 -14.45
C LEU A 214 -12.54 -3.97 -14.73
N LEU A 215 -13.42 -3.98 -13.74
CA LEU A 215 -14.81 -4.42 -13.91
C LEU A 215 -15.64 -3.46 -14.77
N GLN A 216 -15.22 -2.19 -14.84
CA GLN A 216 -15.82 -1.17 -15.72
C GLN A 216 -15.20 -1.14 -17.12
N HIS A 217 -14.08 -1.85 -17.34
CA HIS A 217 -13.32 -1.86 -18.60
C HIS A 217 -13.07 -3.30 -19.08
N PRO A 218 -14.09 -3.98 -19.65
CA PRO A 218 -13.98 -5.37 -20.09
C PRO A 218 -12.82 -5.61 -21.08
N GLU A 219 -12.48 -4.63 -21.90
CA GLU A 219 -11.34 -4.66 -22.83
C GLU A 219 -10.00 -4.73 -22.09
N ALA A 220 -9.84 -3.99 -20.99
CA ALA A 220 -8.66 -4.10 -20.14
C ALA A 220 -8.61 -5.47 -19.47
N MET A 221 -9.75 -5.94 -18.97
CA MET A 221 -9.84 -7.27 -18.32
C MET A 221 -9.49 -8.41 -19.28
N ALA A 222 -9.89 -8.32 -20.56
CA ALA A 222 -9.53 -9.31 -21.59
C ALA A 222 -8.01 -9.35 -21.81
N VAL A 223 -7.37 -8.19 -22.04
CA VAL A 223 -5.90 -8.13 -22.26
C VAL A 223 -5.13 -8.66 -21.05
N LEU A 224 -5.55 -8.32 -19.83
CA LEU A 224 -4.88 -8.82 -18.63
C LEU A 224 -5.07 -10.34 -18.45
N ARG A 225 -6.25 -10.88 -18.76
CA ARG A 225 -6.48 -12.33 -18.72
C ARG A 225 -5.60 -13.06 -19.74
N ASP A 226 -5.47 -12.54 -20.95
CA ASP A 226 -4.60 -13.10 -21.98
C ASP A 226 -3.13 -13.03 -21.57
N GLU A 227 -2.67 -11.90 -21.01
CA GLU A 227 -1.31 -11.75 -20.47
C GLU A 227 -1.01 -12.79 -19.37
N ILE A 228 -1.93 -12.97 -18.44
CA ILE A 228 -1.81 -13.94 -17.34
C ILE A 228 -1.81 -15.36 -17.88
N ASP A 229 -2.73 -15.70 -18.79
CA ASP A 229 -2.85 -17.04 -19.36
C ASP A 229 -1.60 -17.42 -20.16
N HIS A 230 -1.03 -16.49 -20.92
CA HIS A 230 0.25 -16.70 -21.59
C HIS A 230 1.40 -16.95 -20.62
N LEU A 231 1.49 -16.18 -19.52
CA LEU A 231 2.50 -16.42 -18.49
C LEU A 231 2.36 -17.82 -17.88
N LEU A 232 1.14 -18.21 -17.49
CA LEU A 232 0.88 -19.50 -16.85
C LEU A 232 1.21 -20.66 -17.80
N GLN A 233 0.80 -20.57 -19.07
CA GLN A 233 1.14 -21.56 -20.10
C GLN A 233 2.65 -21.66 -20.34
N SER A 234 3.34 -20.52 -20.50
CA SER A 234 4.78 -20.49 -20.76
C SER A 234 5.62 -21.03 -19.59
N THR A 235 5.03 -21.10 -18.39
CA THR A 235 5.66 -21.62 -17.17
C THR A 235 5.17 -23.01 -16.79
N GLY A 236 4.43 -23.70 -17.67
CA GLY A 236 3.95 -25.07 -17.46
C GLY A 236 2.82 -25.19 -16.43
N GLN A 237 2.15 -24.09 -16.09
CA GLN A 237 1.04 -24.04 -15.14
C GLN A 237 -0.28 -24.19 -15.90
N GLU A 238 -0.52 -25.40 -16.42
CA GLU A 238 -1.73 -25.70 -17.21
C GLU A 238 -2.98 -25.78 -16.33
N LYS A 239 -4.08 -25.19 -16.80
CA LYS A 239 -5.38 -25.23 -16.13
C LYS A 239 -5.94 -26.67 -16.19
N GLY A 240 -6.17 -27.28 -15.04
CA GLY A 240 -6.64 -28.67 -14.92
C GLY A 240 -6.93 -29.08 -13.47
N SER A 241 -7.16 -30.37 -13.24
CA SER A 241 -7.39 -30.90 -11.89
C SER A 241 -6.17 -30.68 -11.00
N GLY A 242 -6.36 -29.98 -9.88
CA GLY A 242 -5.27 -29.62 -8.98
C GLY A 242 -4.42 -28.43 -9.43
N PHE A 243 -4.90 -27.62 -10.40
CA PHE A 243 -4.21 -26.41 -10.86
C PHE A 243 -3.94 -25.43 -9.71
N THR A 244 -2.66 -25.11 -9.50
CA THR A 244 -2.21 -24.15 -8.48
C THR A 244 -1.33 -23.11 -9.12
N ILE A 245 -1.57 -21.84 -8.78
CA ILE A 245 -0.73 -20.72 -9.23
C ILE A 245 0.49 -20.62 -8.33
N HIS A 246 1.66 -20.58 -8.94
CA HIS A 246 2.94 -20.23 -8.35
C HIS A 246 3.58 -19.11 -9.16
N LEU A 247 3.99 -18.03 -8.50
CA LEU A 247 4.53 -16.84 -9.16
C LEU A 247 5.83 -16.41 -8.49
N THR A 248 6.92 -16.44 -9.24
CA THR A 248 8.18 -15.80 -8.84
C THR A 248 8.09 -14.29 -9.07
N ARG A 249 9.00 -13.52 -8.46
CA ARG A 249 9.09 -12.07 -8.71
C ARG A 249 9.35 -11.76 -10.19
N GLU A 250 10.23 -12.52 -10.84
CA GLU A 250 10.55 -12.33 -12.27
C GLU A 250 9.31 -12.56 -13.16
N GLN A 251 8.51 -13.58 -12.84
CA GLN A 251 7.25 -13.84 -13.54
C GLN A 251 6.25 -12.70 -13.32
N LEU A 252 6.12 -12.19 -12.09
CA LEU A 252 5.27 -11.02 -11.81
C LEU A 252 5.75 -9.76 -12.54
N ASP A 253 7.06 -9.54 -12.64
CA ASP A 253 7.66 -8.40 -13.34
C ASP A 253 7.45 -8.48 -14.87
N SER A 254 7.19 -9.67 -15.41
CA SER A 254 6.86 -9.86 -16.83
C SER A 254 5.41 -9.49 -17.21
N LEU A 255 4.51 -9.32 -16.23
CA LEU A 255 3.13 -8.90 -16.44
C LEU A 255 3.05 -7.38 -16.60
N VAL A 256 3.40 -6.90 -17.78
CA VAL A 256 3.57 -5.47 -18.12
C VAL A 256 2.24 -4.72 -18.12
N TYR A 257 1.17 -5.28 -18.68
CA TYR A 257 -0.16 -4.66 -18.70
C TYR A 257 -0.80 -4.67 -17.30
N LEU A 258 -0.62 -5.75 -16.53
CA LEU A 258 -1.03 -5.80 -15.14
C LEU A 258 -0.32 -4.72 -14.31
N GLU A 259 0.99 -4.56 -14.49
CA GLU A 259 1.73 -3.50 -13.80
C GLU A 259 1.27 -2.10 -14.24
N SER A 260 1.08 -1.89 -15.54
CA SER A 260 0.57 -0.62 -16.07
C SER A 260 -0.80 -0.26 -15.50
N THR A 261 -1.68 -1.25 -15.34
CA THR A 261 -2.99 -1.08 -14.69
C THR A 261 -2.84 -0.57 -13.25
N ILE A 262 -1.95 -1.19 -12.46
CA ILE A 262 -1.70 -0.78 -11.07
C ILE A 262 -1.10 0.64 -11.04
N LEU A 263 -0.16 0.95 -11.93
CA LEU A 263 0.45 2.28 -12.02
C LEU A 263 -0.59 3.35 -12.40
N GLU A 264 -1.54 3.02 -13.27
CA GLU A 264 -2.63 3.91 -13.65
C GLU A 264 -3.61 4.16 -12.51
N VAL A 265 -3.99 3.11 -11.77
CA VAL A 265 -4.77 3.24 -10.54
C VAL A 265 -4.07 4.16 -9.54
N LEU A 266 -2.76 3.96 -9.35
CA LEU A 266 -1.96 4.79 -8.44
C LEU A 266 -1.85 6.24 -8.94
N ARG A 267 -1.80 6.48 -10.25
CA ARG A 267 -1.80 7.83 -10.84
C ARG A 267 -3.12 8.56 -10.54
N LEU A 268 -4.25 7.88 -10.73
CA LEU A 268 -5.57 8.47 -10.54
C LEU A 268 -5.92 8.65 -9.05
N CYS A 269 -5.61 7.66 -8.21
CA CYS A 269 -6.15 7.59 -6.86
C CYS A 269 -5.16 8.03 -5.76
N SER A 270 -3.88 8.27 -6.08
CA SER A 270 -2.91 8.78 -5.10
C SER A 270 -2.99 10.29 -4.97
N PHE A 271 -3.31 10.75 -3.77
CA PHE A 271 -3.29 12.17 -3.40
C PHE A 271 -2.21 12.48 -2.34
N SER A 272 -1.21 11.60 -2.23
CA SER A 272 -0.07 11.75 -1.33
C SER A 272 0.74 13.02 -1.61
N SER A 273 1.04 13.79 -0.57
CA SER A 273 2.00 14.89 -0.62
C SER A 273 3.37 14.48 -0.08
N VAL A 274 4.43 15.10 -0.62
CA VAL A 274 5.77 15.02 -0.04
C VAL A 274 6.03 16.28 0.77
N PHE A 275 6.05 16.14 2.09
CA PHE A 275 6.27 17.25 3.03
C PHE A 275 7.72 17.36 3.47
N ARG A 276 8.21 18.58 3.63
CA ARG A 276 9.51 18.89 4.23
C ARG A 276 9.40 20.16 5.07
N PHE A 277 10.00 20.15 6.26
CA PHE A 277 10.15 21.33 7.10
C PHE A 277 11.56 21.91 6.98
N VAL A 278 11.63 23.22 6.80
CA VAL A 278 12.88 23.96 6.68
C VAL A 278 13.57 24.03 8.05
N GLN A 279 14.79 23.49 8.14
CA GLN A 279 15.53 23.39 9.42
C GLN A 279 16.27 24.68 9.79
N GLU A 280 16.64 25.47 8.79
CA GLU A 280 17.34 26.75 8.90
C GLU A 280 17.01 27.61 7.67
N ASP A 281 17.09 28.93 7.80
CA ASP A 281 16.88 29.86 6.68
C ASP A 281 17.80 29.49 5.51
N LEU A 282 17.22 29.32 4.32
CA LEU A 282 17.97 28.88 3.15
C LEU A 282 17.35 29.40 1.84
N THR A 283 18.21 29.62 0.84
CA THR A 283 17.76 29.93 -0.52
C THR A 283 17.92 28.69 -1.40
N ILE A 284 16.82 28.21 -1.99
CA ILE A 284 16.87 27.20 -3.05
C ILE A 284 17.07 27.92 -4.38
N ARG A 285 18.22 27.68 -5.03
CA ARG A 285 18.48 28.20 -6.38
C ARG A 285 17.85 27.30 -7.43
N SER A 286 17.16 27.89 -8.40
CA SER A 286 16.61 27.17 -9.56
C SER A 286 16.93 27.89 -10.87
N GLU A 287 16.70 27.24 -12.00
CA GLU A 287 16.93 27.84 -13.32
C GLU A 287 16.01 29.03 -13.61
N THR A 288 14.84 29.09 -12.96
CA THR A 288 13.82 30.12 -13.24
C THR A 288 13.81 31.24 -12.22
N GLN A 289 14.03 30.93 -10.93
CA GLN A 289 14.09 31.90 -9.84
C GLN A 289 14.69 31.29 -8.56
N ASP A 290 15.16 32.15 -7.66
CA ASP A 290 15.60 31.75 -6.33
C ASP A 290 14.44 31.80 -5.32
N TYR A 291 14.37 30.81 -4.43
CA TYR A 291 13.33 30.71 -3.40
C TYR A 291 13.96 30.87 -2.01
N CYS A 292 13.69 31.98 -1.33
CA CYS A 292 14.09 32.20 0.06
C CYS A 292 13.08 31.55 1.01
N LEU A 293 13.54 30.57 1.79
CA LEU A 293 12.73 29.79 2.73
C LEU A 293 13.17 30.10 4.17
N ARG A 294 12.21 30.30 5.07
CA ARG A 294 12.47 30.57 6.48
C ARG A 294 12.44 29.27 7.28
N LYS A 295 13.23 29.21 8.34
CA LYS A 295 13.18 28.12 9.31
C LYS A 295 11.75 27.94 9.83
N GLY A 296 11.28 26.69 9.82
CA GLY A 296 9.93 26.33 10.25
C GLY A 296 8.89 26.29 9.12
N ASP A 297 9.19 26.85 7.94
CA ASP A 297 8.28 26.77 6.80
C ASP A 297 8.07 25.32 6.35
N LEU A 298 6.85 25.03 5.87
CA LEU A 298 6.49 23.76 5.24
C LEU A 298 6.62 23.90 3.71
N VAL A 299 7.50 23.10 3.13
CA VAL A 299 7.60 22.90 1.69
C VAL A 299 6.88 21.61 1.32
N ALA A 300 5.92 21.69 0.40
CA ALA A 300 5.17 20.54 -0.08
C ALA A 300 5.34 20.37 -1.60
N ILE A 301 5.56 19.13 -2.03
CA ILE A 301 5.31 18.71 -3.41
C ILE A 301 3.95 18.01 -3.42
N PHE A 302 3.09 18.38 -4.36
CA PHE A 302 1.78 17.77 -4.57
C PHE A 302 1.77 17.02 -5.91
N PRO A 303 2.21 15.73 -5.93
CA PRO A 303 2.20 14.88 -7.11
C PRO A 303 0.89 14.83 -7.92
N PRO A 304 -0.32 14.96 -7.36
CA PRO A 304 -1.53 14.94 -8.18
C PRO A 304 -1.54 16.03 -9.25
N ALA A 305 -0.92 17.19 -9.00
CA ALA A 305 -0.76 18.24 -10.02
C ALA A 305 0.10 17.80 -11.21
N LEU A 306 1.01 16.82 -11.02
CA LEU A 306 1.77 16.17 -12.09
C LEU A 306 0.95 15.04 -12.72
N HIS A 307 0.26 14.24 -11.89
CA HIS A 307 -0.48 13.06 -12.33
C HIS A 307 -1.69 13.42 -13.19
N TYR A 308 -2.29 14.58 -12.97
CA TYR A 308 -3.43 15.11 -13.71
C TYR A 308 -3.05 16.18 -14.75
N ASP A 309 -1.77 16.30 -15.10
CA ASP A 309 -1.31 17.28 -16.08
C ASP A 309 -1.57 16.78 -17.52
N PRO A 310 -2.45 17.43 -18.31
CA PRO A 310 -2.78 16.99 -19.66
C PRO A 310 -1.61 17.10 -20.64
N GLU A 311 -0.57 17.88 -20.32
CA GLU A 311 0.65 17.94 -21.13
C GLU A 311 1.50 16.67 -20.97
N ILE A 312 1.38 15.98 -19.83
CA ILE A 312 2.14 14.77 -19.50
C ILE A 312 1.33 13.51 -19.83
N PHE A 313 0.04 13.55 -19.48
CA PHE A 313 -0.90 12.43 -19.61
C PHE A 313 -2.13 12.89 -20.38
N GLU A 314 -2.26 12.46 -21.64
CA GLU A 314 -3.46 12.71 -22.44
C GLU A 314 -4.72 12.18 -21.75
N ALA A 315 -5.80 12.97 -21.72
CA ALA A 315 -7.02 12.69 -20.96
C ALA A 315 -6.69 12.21 -19.54
N PRO A 316 -6.12 13.09 -18.70
CA PRO A 316 -5.57 12.69 -17.42
C PRO A 316 -6.63 12.18 -16.43
N GLU A 317 -7.90 12.50 -16.61
CA GLU A 317 -8.99 12.02 -15.77
C GLU A 317 -9.44 10.61 -16.14
N GLU A 318 -9.12 10.13 -17.35
CA GLU A 318 -9.53 8.82 -17.84
C GLU A 318 -8.62 7.71 -17.32
N PHE A 319 -9.22 6.58 -16.95
CA PHE A 319 -8.50 5.34 -16.71
C PHE A 319 -8.06 4.73 -18.04
N ARG A 320 -6.74 4.57 -18.22
CA ARG A 320 -6.15 3.88 -19.37
C ARG A 320 -5.17 2.81 -18.92
N PHE A 321 -5.60 1.55 -18.92
CA PHE A 321 -4.83 0.41 -18.39
C PHE A 321 -3.44 0.25 -19.03
N ASN A 322 -3.27 0.70 -20.28
CA ASN A 322 -2.03 0.62 -21.06
C ASN A 322 -1.19 1.91 -21.04
N ARG A 323 -1.52 2.91 -20.20
CA ARG A 323 -0.82 4.22 -20.18
C ARG A 323 0.69 4.11 -19.93
N PHE A 324 1.11 3.06 -19.23
CA PHE A 324 2.52 2.78 -18.92
C PHE A 324 3.09 1.64 -19.77
N VAL A 325 2.53 1.41 -20.97
CA VAL A 325 3.00 0.44 -21.96
C VAL A 325 3.36 1.15 -23.27
N GLU A 326 4.46 0.73 -23.89
CA GLU A 326 4.91 1.18 -25.22
C GLU A 326 5.57 -0.03 -25.90
N ASP A 327 5.11 -0.41 -27.10
CA ASP A 327 5.58 -1.58 -27.85
C ASP A 327 5.62 -2.89 -27.05
N GLY A 328 4.58 -3.13 -26.23
CA GLY A 328 4.47 -4.31 -25.37
C GLY A 328 5.46 -4.34 -24.20
N LYS A 329 6.17 -3.24 -23.95
CA LYS A 329 7.14 -3.08 -22.85
C LYS A 329 6.72 -1.94 -21.94
N LYS A 330 7.32 -1.91 -20.75
CA LYS A 330 7.07 -0.84 -19.78
C LYS A 330 7.53 0.51 -20.32
N LYS A 331 6.60 1.45 -20.46
CA LYS A 331 6.86 2.86 -20.79
C LYS A 331 7.40 3.58 -19.56
N THR A 332 8.61 4.14 -19.70
CA THR A 332 9.31 4.86 -18.62
C THR A 332 9.68 6.29 -18.98
N THR A 333 9.27 6.74 -20.17
CA THR A 333 9.59 8.07 -20.68
C THR A 333 8.32 8.88 -20.87
N PHE A 334 8.27 10.02 -20.18
CA PHE A 334 7.20 11.02 -20.27
C PHE A 334 7.84 12.40 -20.36
N PHE A 335 7.14 13.35 -20.96
CA PHE A 335 7.68 14.68 -21.26
C PHE A 335 6.78 15.77 -20.70
N LYS A 336 7.39 16.93 -20.41
CA LYS A 336 6.70 18.19 -20.17
C LYS A 336 7.54 19.31 -20.80
N ASN A 337 6.92 20.22 -21.53
CA ASN A 337 7.55 21.29 -22.29
C ASN A 337 8.68 20.78 -23.20
N GLY A 338 8.45 19.65 -23.88
CA GLY A 338 9.46 18.99 -24.72
C GLY A 338 10.67 18.40 -23.98
N LYS A 339 10.70 18.45 -22.64
CA LYS A 339 11.80 17.92 -21.81
C LYS A 339 11.39 16.63 -21.11
N LYS A 340 12.29 15.64 -21.10
CA LYS A 340 12.07 14.35 -20.44
C LYS A 340 11.96 14.54 -18.92
N LEU A 341 10.87 14.06 -18.33
CA LEU A 341 10.68 14.08 -16.88
C LEU A 341 11.59 13.06 -16.21
N LYS A 342 12.29 13.49 -15.15
CA LYS A 342 13.01 12.59 -14.25
C LYS A 342 12.07 11.78 -13.37
N CYS A 343 10.88 12.31 -13.12
CA CYS A 343 9.87 11.70 -12.29
C CYS A 343 8.49 12.07 -12.86
N TYR A 344 7.78 11.07 -13.37
CA TYR A 344 6.47 11.21 -14.00
C TYR A 344 5.33 10.66 -13.11
N LEU A 345 5.68 9.83 -12.11
CA LEU A 345 4.75 9.16 -11.22
C LEU A 345 5.37 9.05 -9.83
N MET A 346 4.64 9.42 -8.78
CA MET A 346 5.14 9.52 -7.39
C MET A 346 4.18 8.99 -6.30
N PRO A 347 3.48 7.86 -6.48
CA PRO A 347 2.49 7.38 -5.51
C PRO A 347 3.15 6.85 -4.23
N PHE A 348 4.42 6.45 -4.34
CA PHE A 348 5.24 5.94 -3.23
C PHE A 348 6.16 7.01 -2.62
N GLY A 349 5.96 8.29 -2.91
CA GLY A 349 6.85 9.36 -2.47
C GLY A 349 8.22 9.36 -3.19
N SER A 350 9.20 10.06 -2.62
CA SER A 350 10.52 10.23 -3.24
C SER A 350 11.63 10.52 -2.22
N GLY A 351 12.89 10.23 -2.60
CA GLY A 351 14.07 10.38 -1.76
C GLY A 351 13.97 9.60 -0.45
N THR A 352 14.34 10.24 0.67
CA THR A 352 14.31 9.65 2.02
C THR A 352 12.89 9.35 2.53
N SER A 353 11.86 9.95 1.93
CA SER A 353 10.45 9.67 2.28
C SER A 353 9.78 8.76 1.24
N LYS A 354 10.56 7.94 0.53
CA LYS A 354 10.04 6.95 -0.41
C LYS A 354 9.61 5.69 0.34
N CYS A 355 8.44 5.16 0.02
CA CYS A 355 7.88 3.97 0.67
C CYS A 355 8.85 2.78 0.56
N PRO A 356 9.28 2.19 1.70
CA PRO A 356 10.15 1.02 1.68
C PRO A 356 9.43 -0.24 1.17
N GLY A 357 8.16 -0.42 1.52
CA GLY A 357 7.34 -1.58 1.14
C GLY A 357 6.74 -1.53 -0.26
N ARG A 358 7.12 -0.56 -1.12
CA ARG A 358 6.54 -0.37 -2.45
C ARG A 358 6.56 -1.61 -3.35
N PHE A 359 7.61 -2.42 -3.26
CA PHE A 359 7.74 -3.63 -4.07
C PHE A 359 6.80 -4.72 -3.57
N LEU A 360 6.75 -4.93 -2.25
CA LEU A 360 5.81 -5.84 -1.62
C LEU A 360 4.36 -5.45 -1.94
N ALA A 361 4.01 -4.16 -1.86
CA ALA A 361 2.67 -3.67 -2.18
C ALA A 361 2.24 -3.98 -3.63
N VAL A 362 3.14 -3.77 -4.61
CA VAL A 362 2.84 -4.10 -6.01
C VAL A 362 2.73 -5.60 -6.22
N ILE A 363 3.61 -6.39 -5.60
CA ILE A 363 3.56 -7.86 -5.66
C ILE A 363 2.25 -8.38 -5.10
N GLU A 364 1.81 -7.85 -3.95
CA GLU A 364 0.57 -8.24 -3.30
C GLU A 364 -0.66 -8.00 -4.17
N ILE A 365 -0.74 -6.81 -4.77
CA ILE A 365 -1.83 -6.45 -5.68
C ILE A 365 -1.77 -7.32 -6.94
N LYS A 366 -0.58 -7.53 -7.53
CA LYS A 366 -0.42 -8.39 -8.71
C LYS A 366 -0.85 -9.83 -8.43
N GLN A 367 -0.36 -10.45 -7.35
CA GLN A 367 -0.72 -11.84 -7.02
C GLN A 367 -2.22 -12.01 -6.78
N LEU A 368 -2.84 -11.09 -6.03
CA LEU A 368 -4.28 -11.14 -5.80
C LEU A 368 -5.07 -10.95 -7.10
N LEU A 369 -4.69 -9.99 -7.97
CA LEU A 369 -5.31 -9.84 -9.28
C LEU A 369 -5.13 -11.09 -10.15
N VAL A 370 -3.95 -11.71 -10.18
CA VAL A 370 -3.72 -12.95 -10.93
C VAL A 370 -4.64 -14.07 -10.44
N VAL A 371 -4.76 -14.27 -9.12
CA VAL A 371 -5.67 -15.28 -8.55
C VAL A 371 -7.12 -14.97 -8.95
N LEU A 372 -7.58 -13.73 -8.76
CA LEU A 372 -8.95 -13.34 -9.05
C LEU A 372 -9.28 -13.49 -10.54
N LEU A 373 -8.42 -12.98 -11.43
CA LEU A 373 -8.65 -13.00 -12.87
C LEU A 373 -8.50 -14.40 -13.47
N THR A 374 -7.71 -15.29 -12.84
CA THR A 374 -7.55 -16.67 -13.30
C THR A 374 -8.75 -17.51 -12.89
N TYR A 375 -9.11 -17.51 -11.60
CA TYR A 375 -10.07 -18.46 -11.03
C TYR A 375 -11.53 -18.00 -11.05
N PHE A 376 -11.81 -16.70 -11.17
CA PHE A 376 -13.17 -16.18 -10.96
C PHE A 376 -13.74 -15.44 -12.18
N ASP A 377 -15.04 -15.64 -12.40
CA ASP A 377 -15.89 -14.67 -13.08
C ASP A 377 -16.27 -13.58 -12.06
N LEU A 378 -16.22 -12.32 -12.49
CA LEU A 378 -16.37 -11.16 -11.64
C LEU A 378 -17.23 -10.13 -12.37
N GLU A 379 -18.25 -9.59 -11.71
CA GLU A 379 -19.14 -8.60 -12.31
C GLU A 379 -19.54 -7.55 -11.28
N ILE A 380 -19.48 -6.29 -11.68
CA ILE A 380 -19.99 -5.18 -10.88
C ILE A 380 -21.51 -5.09 -11.05
N ILE A 381 -22.23 -4.92 -9.93
CA ILE A 381 -23.70 -4.84 -9.94
C ILE A 381 -24.15 -3.38 -9.96
N ASP A 382 -23.48 -2.53 -9.20
CA ASP A 382 -23.80 -1.10 -9.17
C ASP A 382 -23.16 -0.39 -10.36
N ASP A 383 -23.98 0.22 -11.23
CA ASP A 383 -23.51 0.98 -12.40
C ASP A 383 -23.04 2.41 -12.07
N LYS A 384 -23.24 2.82 -10.81
CA LYS A 384 -23.02 4.21 -10.42
C LYS A 384 -21.53 4.56 -10.41
N PRO A 385 -21.14 5.68 -11.03
CA PRO A 385 -19.80 6.22 -10.87
C PRO A 385 -19.49 6.42 -9.38
N ILE A 386 -18.35 5.91 -8.93
CA ILE A 386 -17.87 6.08 -7.56
C ILE A 386 -16.84 7.19 -7.54
N GLU A 387 -17.05 8.18 -6.68
CA GLU A 387 -16.08 9.23 -6.42
C GLU A 387 -15.08 8.83 -5.32
N ALA A 388 -13.90 9.44 -5.35
CA ALA A 388 -12.93 9.33 -4.27
C ALA A 388 -13.37 10.17 -3.06
N ASN A 389 -13.25 9.59 -1.87
CA ASN A 389 -13.44 10.27 -0.60
C ASN A 389 -12.23 11.17 -0.30
N SER A 390 -12.46 12.49 -0.30
CA SER A 390 -11.42 13.50 -0.07
C SER A 390 -11.04 13.70 1.41
N SER A 391 -11.57 12.92 2.35
CA SER A 391 -11.22 13.01 3.78
C SER A 391 -9.74 12.71 4.07
N ARG A 392 -9.06 12.03 3.13
CA ARG A 392 -7.63 11.73 3.19
C ARG A 392 -6.82 12.57 2.20
N PHE A 393 -7.32 13.72 1.78
CA PHE A 393 -6.59 14.60 0.89
C PHE A 393 -5.19 14.90 1.47
N LEU A 394 -4.16 14.91 0.61
CA LEU A 394 -2.74 14.97 0.95
C LEU A 394 -2.12 13.66 1.49
N PHE A 395 -2.92 12.63 1.78
CA PHE A 395 -2.47 11.39 2.42
C PHE A 395 -2.84 10.15 1.59
N GLY A 396 -1.84 9.52 0.99
CA GLY A 396 -1.97 8.16 0.49
C GLY A 396 -2.91 8.02 -0.71
N ILE A 397 -3.51 6.85 -0.78
CA ILE A 397 -4.54 6.49 -1.77
C ILE A 397 -5.91 6.86 -1.19
N GLN A 398 -6.73 7.54 -1.98
CA GLN A 398 -8.07 7.91 -1.54
C GLN A 398 -8.96 6.67 -1.48
N HIS A 399 -9.78 6.57 -0.45
CA HIS A 399 -10.81 5.53 -0.36
C HIS A 399 -11.99 5.89 -1.26
N PRO A 400 -12.80 4.93 -1.70
CA PRO A 400 -14.07 5.27 -2.33
C PRO A 400 -15.01 5.99 -1.36
N ALA A 401 -15.86 6.87 -1.89
CA ALA A 401 -16.91 7.54 -1.12
C ALA A 401 -17.98 6.56 -0.59
N SER A 402 -18.21 5.48 -1.33
CA SER A 402 -19.08 4.36 -0.94
C SER A 402 -18.53 3.04 -1.44
N ASP A 403 -18.80 1.96 -0.73
CA ASP A 403 -18.52 0.61 -1.24
C ASP A 403 -19.49 0.27 -2.38
N VAL A 404 -19.14 -0.70 -3.22
CA VAL A 404 -19.96 -1.15 -4.35
C VAL A 404 -20.19 -2.64 -4.31
N LEU A 405 -21.43 -3.02 -4.61
CA LEU A 405 -21.85 -4.39 -4.72
C LEU A 405 -21.31 -5.00 -6.02
N PHE A 406 -20.66 -6.14 -5.88
CA PHE A 406 -20.20 -6.96 -6.99
C PHE A 406 -20.54 -8.42 -6.71
N ARG A 407 -20.52 -9.24 -7.76
CA ARG A 407 -20.65 -10.69 -7.65
C ARG A 407 -19.44 -11.41 -8.21
N TYR A 408 -19.16 -12.57 -7.65
CA TYR A 408 -18.09 -13.45 -8.08
C TYR A 408 -18.51 -14.91 -8.02
N ARG A 409 -17.98 -15.73 -8.93
CA ARG A 409 -18.09 -17.20 -8.90
C ARG A 409 -16.82 -17.82 -9.46
N VAL A 410 -16.53 -19.05 -9.09
CA VAL A 410 -15.44 -19.83 -9.68
C VAL A 410 -15.79 -20.09 -11.15
N LYS A 411 -14.81 -19.94 -12.04
CA LYS A 411 -14.98 -20.27 -13.46
C LYS A 411 -15.30 -21.75 -13.64
N SER A 412 -16.03 -22.04 -14.70
CA SER A 412 -16.40 -23.42 -15.07
C SER A 412 -15.25 -24.15 -15.76
#